data_AF-A0A3Q3IAD3-F1
#
_entry.id   AF-A0A3Q3IAD3-F1
#
_cell.length_a   1.000
_cell.length_b   1.000
_cell.length_c   1.000
_cell.angle_alpha   90.00
_cell.angle_beta   90.00
_cell.angle_gamma   90.00
#
_symmetry.space_group_name_H-M   'P 1'
#
loop_
_entity.id
_entity.type
_entity.pdbx_description
1 polymer ?
#
loop_
_entity_poly.entity_id
_entity_poly.type
_entity_poly.pdbx_seq_one_letter_code
_entity_poly.pdbx_strand_id
1 'polypeptide(L)'
;MKCVILIRAAVEGKSKGISFHNFKEMFQKMEETFKFCTGCSKLPEHLTEGQTLKRCAKCLNVYYCTKECQQKDWPQHKKVCKILRLVAIDRLVEWLMFTGNLPFPTGKWSKTATEVKSWDDWLPMQRDLTACLDAILSGGNMAILWKNVSRPRPDDTDLRQSLWRIQSEFLSRVLTVGMAMQHFGLDPYAKPLTIHLAGASHSETMGARLTDYDELNSMFPGHQGIEVVMVGPEVVDGPIVRTPLTAFGPKQKVYISAYKGLYHQFWEDVVEKEEAAKPDLVVGFHPGFHANQGLVEGWLPTLLLLRDYNIPSFFTMYSEMELKYSLQILLELEMHIRDSGSNPFSSQKPEQVQACPNKTPVYCNSHYVCFQGLLPRENFEEPGPDS
;
A
#
# COMPACT_ATOMS: atom_id res chain seq x y z
N MET A 1 -4.04 -7.81 -6.07
CA MET A 1 -4.80 -6.83 -6.89
C MET A 1 -6.05 -7.40 -7.57
N LYS A 2 -6.00 -8.47 -8.41
CA LYS A 2 -7.22 -9.03 -9.05
C LYS A 2 -8.35 -9.42 -8.08
N CYS A 3 -8.03 -10.00 -6.92
CA CYS A 3 -9.03 -10.35 -5.91
C CYS A 3 -9.73 -9.14 -5.30
N VAL A 4 -8.98 -8.08 -4.98
CA VAL A 4 -9.48 -6.83 -4.37
C VAL A 4 -10.41 -6.09 -5.34
N ILE A 5 -10.03 -6.04 -6.62
CA ILE A 5 -10.86 -5.51 -7.71
C ILE A 5 -12.17 -6.29 -7.86
N LEU A 6 -12.14 -7.62 -7.80
CA LEU A 6 -13.34 -8.46 -7.85
C LEU A 6 -14.23 -8.31 -6.62
N ILE A 7 -13.64 -8.17 -5.43
CA ILE A 7 -14.40 -7.93 -4.21
C ILE A 7 -15.14 -6.59 -4.31
N ARG A 8 -14.46 -5.52 -4.74
CA ARG A 8 -15.11 -4.21 -4.93
C ARG A 8 -16.26 -4.30 -5.94
N ALA A 9 -16.01 -4.92 -7.10
CA ALA A 9 -17.03 -5.14 -8.12
C ALA A 9 -18.26 -5.88 -7.56
N ALA A 10 -18.04 -6.82 -6.64
CA ALA A 10 -19.10 -7.58 -5.98
C ALA A 10 -19.91 -6.79 -4.95
N VAL A 11 -19.24 -5.93 -4.18
CA VAL A 11 -19.86 -5.18 -3.08
C VAL A 11 -20.54 -3.91 -3.58
N GLU A 12 -19.98 -3.22 -4.57
CA GLU A 12 -20.53 -1.95 -5.09
C GLU A 12 -21.57 -2.13 -6.20
N GLY A 13 -21.75 -3.35 -6.74
CA GLY A 13 -22.70 -3.65 -7.81
C GLY A 13 -22.46 -2.89 -9.12
N LYS A 14 -21.32 -2.18 -9.25
CA LYS A 14 -20.98 -1.29 -10.35
C LYS A 14 -19.64 -1.68 -10.98
N SER A 15 -19.65 -2.79 -11.70
CA SER A 15 -18.68 -3.00 -12.78
C SER A 15 -19.41 -3.50 -14.01
N LYS A 16 -19.07 -2.97 -15.18
CA LYS A 16 -19.60 -3.46 -16.46
C LYS A 16 -19.22 -4.94 -16.60
N GLY A 17 -20.17 -5.84 -16.34
CA GLY A 17 -20.06 -7.27 -16.65
C GLY A 17 -19.83 -8.23 -15.49
N ILE A 18 -19.75 -7.78 -14.23
CA ILE A 18 -19.60 -8.68 -13.08
C ILE A 18 -20.76 -8.47 -12.10
N SER A 19 -21.77 -9.33 -12.20
CA SER A 19 -22.85 -9.48 -11.22
C SER A 19 -22.61 -10.76 -10.43
N PHE A 20 -22.92 -10.73 -9.14
CA PHE A 20 -22.88 -11.91 -8.26
C PHE A 20 -24.27 -12.11 -7.67
N HIS A 21 -24.73 -13.36 -7.65
CA HIS A 21 -26.04 -13.70 -7.12
C HIS A 21 -26.03 -13.79 -5.58
N ASN A 22 -24.87 -14.02 -4.96
CA ASN A 22 -24.67 -14.04 -3.50
C ASN A 22 -23.17 -14.01 -3.10
N PHE A 23 -22.89 -13.87 -1.80
CA PHE A 23 -21.51 -13.84 -1.27
C PHE A 23 -20.72 -15.13 -1.50
N LYS A 24 -21.37 -16.30 -1.52
CA LYS A 24 -20.70 -17.59 -1.76
C LYS A 24 -20.09 -17.63 -3.17
N GLU A 25 -20.84 -17.18 -4.18
CA GLU A 25 -20.36 -17.07 -5.56
C GLU A 25 -19.19 -16.08 -5.67
N MET A 26 -19.28 -14.94 -4.98
CA MET A 26 -18.20 -13.94 -4.93
C MET A 26 -16.90 -14.55 -4.40
N PHE A 27 -16.93 -15.21 -3.24
CA PHE A 27 -15.72 -15.84 -2.67
C PHE A 27 -15.17 -16.96 -3.56
N GLN A 28 -16.05 -17.70 -4.24
CA GLN A 28 -15.63 -18.73 -5.19
C GLN A 28 -14.88 -18.12 -6.39
N LYS A 29 -15.46 -17.11 -7.06
CA LYS A 29 -14.83 -16.41 -8.21
C LYS A 29 -13.52 -15.75 -7.80
N MET A 30 -13.46 -15.18 -6.60
CA MET A 30 -12.23 -14.64 -6.04
C MET A 30 -11.17 -15.74 -5.88
N GLU A 31 -11.53 -16.92 -5.36
CA GLU A 31 -10.63 -18.07 -5.23
C GLU A 31 -10.12 -18.58 -6.58
N GLU A 32 -10.97 -18.58 -7.61
CA GLU A 32 -10.64 -18.99 -8.97
C GLU A 32 -9.52 -18.15 -9.60
N THR A 33 -9.40 -16.86 -9.27
CA THR A 33 -8.36 -15.99 -9.85
C THR A 33 -6.92 -16.37 -9.53
N PHE A 34 -6.70 -17.19 -8.50
CA PHE A 34 -5.38 -17.67 -8.09
C PHE A 34 -5.31 -19.20 -8.02
N LYS A 35 -6.28 -19.89 -8.61
CA LYS A 35 -6.39 -21.35 -8.57
C LYS A 35 -5.69 -21.97 -9.77
N PHE A 36 -4.39 -22.26 -9.63
CA PHE A 36 -3.59 -22.97 -10.63
C PHE A 36 -2.58 -23.91 -9.95
N CYS A 37 -2.10 -24.93 -10.66
CA CYS A 37 -1.10 -25.84 -10.10
C CYS A 37 0.23 -25.12 -9.88
N THR A 38 0.69 -24.99 -8.63
CA THR A 38 1.96 -24.34 -8.32
C THR A 38 3.18 -25.11 -8.86
N GLY A 39 3.07 -26.42 -9.06
CA GLY A 39 4.17 -27.24 -9.56
C GLY A 39 4.35 -27.24 -11.09
N CYS A 40 3.31 -26.93 -11.87
CA CYS A 40 3.35 -27.01 -13.34
C CYS A 40 2.55 -25.91 -14.07
N SER A 41 2.02 -24.94 -13.34
CA SER A 41 1.24 -23.80 -13.83
C SER A 41 -0.04 -24.12 -14.60
N LYS A 42 -0.47 -25.40 -14.63
CA LYS A 42 -1.75 -25.78 -15.25
C LYS A 42 -2.94 -25.12 -14.56
N LEU A 43 -3.81 -24.52 -15.37
CA LEU A 43 -5.10 -23.98 -14.96
C LEU A 43 -6.14 -25.11 -14.83
N PRO A 44 -7.25 -24.90 -14.08
CA PRO A 44 -8.31 -25.88 -13.92
C PRO A 44 -8.90 -26.37 -15.25
N GLU A 45 -9.07 -25.48 -16.24
CA GLU A 45 -9.56 -25.83 -17.58
C GLU A 45 -8.62 -26.72 -18.41
N HIS A 46 -7.35 -26.82 -18.00
CA HIS A 46 -6.32 -27.62 -18.68
C HIS A 46 -6.03 -28.96 -17.97
N LEU A 47 -6.88 -29.36 -17.03
CA LEU A 47 -6.82 -30.67 -16.39
C LEU A 47 -7.52 -31.72 -17.25
N THR A 48 -7.10 -32.98 -17.11
CA THR A 48 -7.81 -34.08 -17.77
C THR A 48 -9.21 -34.25 -17.18
N GLU A 49 -10.15 -34.79 -17.94
CA GLU A 49 -11.52 -35.02 -17.49
C GLU A 49 -11.55 -35.78 -16.14
N GLY A 50 -12.34 -35.25 -15.18
CA GLY A 50 -12.44 -35.79 -13.82
C GLY A 50 -11.33 -35.37 -12.84
N GLN A 51 -10.25 -34.72 -13.28
CA GLN A 51 -9.22 -34.20 -12.38
C GLN A 51 -9.58 -32.81 -11.83
N THR A 52 -9.22 -32.55 -10.58
CA THR A 52 -9.37 -31.25 -9.93
C THR A 52 -8.11 -30.87 -9.16
N LEU A 53 -7.84 -29.57 -9.07
CA LEU A 53 -6.74 -29.07 -8.25
C LEU A 53 -7.01 -29.27 -6.76
N LYS A 54 -6.02 -29.84 -6.05
CA LYS A 54 -6.07 -30.05 -4.60
C LYS A 54 -5.22 -29.01 -3.88
N ARG A 55 -5.76 -28.45 -2.79
CA ARG A 55 -5.05 -27.48 -1.95
C ARG A 55 -4.00 -28.14 -1.09
N CYS A 56 -2.93 -27.40 -0.78
CA CYS A 56 -2.07 -27.75 0.34
C CYS A 56 -2.90 -27.73 1.63
N ALA A 57 -3.00 -28.87 2.32
CA ALA A 57 -3.81 -29.00 3.54
C ALA A 57 -3.31 -28.14 4.72
N LYS A 58 -2.05 -27.67 4.68
CA LYS A 58 -1.44 -26.89 5.77
C LYS A 58 -1.71 -25.39 5.64
N CYS A 59 -1.45 -24.81 4.46
CA CYS A 59 -1.58 -23.37 4.25
C CYS A 59 -2.90 -22.96 3.60
N LEU A 60 -3.59 -23.89 2.94
CA LEU A 60 -4.80 -23.65 2.15
C LEU A 60 -4.64 -22.60 1.02
N ASN A 61 -3.43 -22.15 0.73
CA ASN A 61 -3.18 -21.04 -0.20
C ASN A 61 -2.82 -21.50 -1.61
N VAL A 62 -2.06 -22.59 -1.75
CA VAL A 62 -1.54 -23.10 -3.03
C VAL A 62 -2.22 -24.39 -3.44
N TYR A 63 -2.18 -24.69 -4.73
CA TYR A 63 -2.88 -25.82 -5.34
C TYR A 63 -1.95 -26.69 -6.18
N TYR A 64 -2.30 -27.97 -6.31
CA TYR A 64 -1.57 -28.94 -7.12
C TYR A 64 -2.54 -29.84 -7.88
N CYS A 65 -2.21 -30.15 -9.14
CA CYS A 65 -2.98 -31.12 -9.92
C CYS A 65 -2.73 -32.57 -9.47
N THR A 66 -1.52 -32.87 -8.99
CA THR A 66 -1.15 -34.22 -8.54
C THR A 66 -0.25 -34.20 -7.31
N LYS A 67 -0.10 -35.36 -6.66
CA LYS A 67 0.80 -35.53 -5.50
C LYS A 67 2.26 -35.36 -5.91
N GLU A 68 2.63 -35.73 -7.12
CA GLU A 68 3.97 -35.58 -7.68
C GLU A 68 4.33 -34.09 -7.82
N CYS A 69 3.40 -33.27 -8.33
CA CYS A 69 3.59 -31.81 -8.38
C CYS A 69 3.80 -31.23 -6.98
N GLN A 70 3.02 -31.67 -5.98
CA GLN A 70 3.20 -31.24 -4.59
C GLN A 70 4.56 -31.66 -4.02
N GLN A 71 4.98 -32.90 -4.25
CA GLN A 71 6.25 -33.42 -3.74
C GLN A 71 7.46 -32.71 -4.37
N LYS A 72 7.41 -32.45 -5.67
CA LYS A 72 8.44 -31.72 -6.40
C LYS A 72 8.58 -30.28 -5.89
N ASP A 73 7.47 -29.64 -5.59
CA ASP A 73 7.42 -28.25 -5.12
C ASP A 73 7.75 -28.11 -3.61
N TRP A 74 7.58 -29.19 -2.83
CA TRP A 74 7.71 -29.19 -1.37
C TRP A 74 9.02 -28.57 -0.83
N PRO A 75 10.22 -28.80 -1.40
CA PRO A 75 11.46 -28.19 -0.91
C PRO A 75 11.44 -26.66 -0.89
N GLN A 76 10.76 -26.04 -1.85
CA GLN A 76 10.56 -24.59 -1.90
C GLN A 76 9.36 -24.19 -1.05
N HIS A 77 8.21 -24.84 -1.23
CA HIS A 77 6.98 -24.52 -0.54
C HIS A 77 7.10 -24.58 0.99
N LYS A 78 7.79 -25.58 1.54
CA LYS A 78 7.91 -25.77 3.00
C LYS A 78 8.51 -24.56 3.71
N LYS A 79 9.33 -23.76 3.01
CA LYS A 79 9.97 -22.55 3.55
C LYS A 79 8.96 -21.44 3.83
N VAL A 80 7.91 -21.36 3.01
CA VAL A 80 6.91 -20.28 3.06
C VAL A 80 5.52 -20.77 3.47
N CYS A 81 5.28 -22.09 3.56
CA CYS A 81 3.98 -22.70 3.84
C CYS A 81 3.28 -22.08 5.06
N LYS A 82 4.02 -21.81 6.15
CA LYS A 82 3.47 -21.15 7.34
C LYS A 82 3.02 -19.71 7.07
N ILE A 83 3.84 -18.91 6.38
CA ILE A 83 3.49 -17.52 6.03
C ILE A 83 2.30 -17.51 5.04
N LEU A 84 2.28 -18.45 4.10
CA LEU A 84 1.16 -18.57 3.15
C LEU A 84 -0.17 -18.94 3.82
N ARG A 85 -0.15 -19.55 5.01
CA ARG A 85 -1.38 -19.72 5.81
C ARG A 85 -1.94 -18.36 6.22
N LEU A 86 -1.07 -17.42 6.62
CA LEU A 86 -1.48 -16.06 6.97
C LEU A 86 -2.07 -15.35 5.76
N VAL A 87 -1.36 -15.38 4.62
CA VAL A 87 -1.84 -14.83 3.33
C VAL A 87 -3.24 -15.35 2.96
N ALA A 88 -3.48 -16.65 3.14
CA ALA A 88 -4.78 -17.25 2.84
C ALA A 88 -5.91 -16.74 3.74
N ILE A 89 -5.63 -16.42 5.00
CA ILE A 89 -6.59 -15.84 5.94
C ILE A 89 -6.79 -14.36 5.63
N ASP A 90 -5.69 -13.61 5.51
CA ASP A 90 -5.69 -12.16 5.29
C ASP A 90 -6.45 -11.79 4.03
N ARG A 91 -6.21 -12.50 2.93
CA ARG A 91 -6.93 -12.33 1.67
C ARG A 91 -8.46 -12.40 1.83
N LEU A 92 -8.96 -13.26 2.72
CA LEU A 92 -10.41 -13.36 2.98
C LEU A 92 -10.89 -12.25 3.91
N VAL A 93 -10.13 -11.95 4.96
CA VAL A 93 -10.49 -10.93 5.96
C VAL A 93 -10.44 -9.52 5.35
N GLU A 94 -9.63 -9.28 4.32
CA GLU A 94 -9.64 -8.07 3.49
C GLU A 94 -11.04 -7.69 2.97
N TRP A 95 -11.93 -8.67 2.78
CA TRP A 95 -13.31 -8.38 2.41
C TRP A 95 -14.00 -7.39 3.37
N LEU A 96 -13.60 -7.40 4.65
CA LEU A 96 -14.15 -6.50 5.67
C LEU A 96 -13.89 -5.01 5.39
N MET A 97 -12.88 -4.69 4.57
CA MET A 97 -12.60 -3.33 4.11
C MET A 97 -13.79 -2.76 3.33
N PHE A 98 -14.42 -3.61 2.50
CA PHE A 98 -15.56 -3.23 1.66
C PHE A 98 -16.88 -3.21 2.42
N THR A 99 -16.92 -3.80 3.60
CA THR A 99 -18.09 -3.76 4.49
C THR A 99 -18.04 -2.62 5.51
N GLY A 100 -17.00 -1.78 5.44
CA GLY A 100 -16.81 -0.64 6.33
C GLY A 100 -16.28 -0.98 7.72
N ASN A 101 -15.89 -2.24 7.98
CA ASN A 101 -15.31 -2.64 9.26
C ASN A 101 -13.82 -2.28 9.37
N LEU A 102 -13.11 -2.16 8.24
CA LEU A 102 -11.70 -1.80 8.18
C LEU A 102 -11.44 -0.70 7.13
N PRO A 103 -10.41 0.14 7.31
CA PRO A 103 -9.71 0.34 8.57
C PRO A 103 -10.62 1.00 9.61
N PHE A 104 -10.43 0.70 10.90
CA PHE A 104 -11.17 1.38 11.97
C PHE A 104 -10.40 2.61 12.49
N PRO A 105 -11.10 3.63 13.03
CA PRO A 105 -10.45 4.79 13.64
C PRO A 105 -9.58 4.43 14.84
N THR A 106 -8.50 5.15 15.04
CA THR A 106 -7.54 4.99 16.14
C THR A 106 -7.79 5.99 17.26
N GLY A 107 -7.15 5.77 18.40
CA GLY A 107 -7.19 6.71 19.53
C GLY A 107 -6.30 7.93 19.31
N LYS A 108 -6.52 8.96 20.12
CA LYS A 108 -5.61 10.12 20.18
C LYS A 108 -4.22 9.67 20.63
N TRP A 109 -3.18 10.29 20.07
CA TRP A 109 -1.81 10.00 20.47
C TRP A 109 -1.53 10.56 21.85
N SER A 110 -0.92 9.74 22.70
CA SER A 110 -0.43 10.16 24.03
C SER A 110 1.02 10.66 24.01
N LYS A 111 1.71 10.49 22.88
CA LYS A 111 3.09 10.92 22.64
C LYS A 111 3.13 11.84 21.42
N THR A 112 4.13 12.69 21.33
CA THR A 112 4.35 13.55 20.16
C THR A 112 4.86 12.75 18.97
N ALA A 113 4.73 13.32 17.76
CA ALA A 113 5.26 12.73 16.53
C ALA A 113 6.76 12.37 16.64
N THR A 114 7.58 13.16 17.34
CA THR A 114 9.04 12.93 17.45
C THR A 114 9.41 11.81 18.41
N GLU A 115 8.50 11.45 19.34
CA GLU A 115 8.67 10.36 20.28
C GLU A 115 8.23 9.00 19.72
N VAL A 116 7.41 8.99 18.67
CA VAL A 116 6.86 7.76 18.08
C VAL A 116 7.66 7.41 16.83
N LYS A 117 8.65 6.52 16.98
CA LYS A 117 9.59 6.18 15.90
C LYS A 117 9.31 4.84 15.24
N SER A 118 8.47 4.01 15.85
CA SER A 118 8.18 2.66 15.37
C SER A 118 6.84 2.14 15.87
N TRP A 119 6.45 0.94 15.40
CA TRP A 119 5.31 0.20 15.96
C TRP A 119 5.41 -0.01 17.47
N ASP A 120 6.62 -0.22 18.01
CA ASP A 120 6.83 -0.43 19.45
C ASP A 120 6.49 0.81 20.28
N ASP A 121 6.58 2.00 19.68
CA ASP A 121 6.14 3.24 20.30
C ASP A 121 4.65 3.51 20.13
N TRP A 122 4.10 3.13 18.97
CA TRP A 122 2.73 3.42 18.57
C TRP A 122 1.71 2.49 19.25
N LEU A 123 1.99 1.18 19.25
CA LEU A 123 1.08 0.16 19.79
C LEU A 123 0.65 0.42 21.25
N PRO A 124 1.57 0.77 22.18
CA PRO A 124 1.19 1.06 23.57
C PRO A 124 0.25 2.25 23.74
N MET A 125 0.16 3.15 22.75
CA MET A 125 -0.78 4.28 22.81
C MET A 125 -2.23 3.84 22.55
N GLN A 126 -2.43 2.71 21.88
CA GLN A 126 -3.75 2.26 21.42
C GLN A 126 -4.43 1.33 22.44
N ARG A 127 -4.87 1.91 23.56
CA ARG A 127 -5.48 1.17 24.67
C ARG A 127 -6.69 0.34 24.27
N ASP A 128 -7.49 0.82 23.33
CA ASP A 128 -8.73 0.17 22.90
C ASP A 128 -8.55 -0.78 21.70
N LEU A 129 -7.32 -0.97 21.22
CA LEU A 129 -7.04 -1.76 20.01
C LEU A 129 -7.63 -3.18 20.10
N THR A 130 -7.39 -3.88 21.20
CA THR A 130 -7.90 -5.24 21.40
C THR A 130 -9.43 -5.27 21.39
N ALA A 131 -10.09 -4.32 22.06
CA ALA A 131 -11.54 -4.23 22.11
C ALA A 131 -12.14 -3.95 20.73
N CYS A 132 -11.54 -3.06 19.94
CA CYS A 132 -11.95 -2.79 18.56
C CYS A 132 -11.83 -4.04 17.67
N LEU A 133 -10.71 -4.77 17.77
CA LEU A 133 -10.51 -6.01 17.02
C LEU A 133 -11.53 -7.09 17.42
N ASP A 134 -11.80 -7.24 18.72
CA ASP A 134 -12.77 -8.21 19.24
C ASP A 134 -14.21 -7.88 18.84
N ALA A 135 -14.56 -6.59 18.76
CA ALA A 135 -15.86 -6.14 18.27
C ALA A 135 -16.06 -6.49 16.79
N ILE A 136 -15.04 -6.32 15.94
CA ILE A 136 -15.10 -6.72 14.53
C ILE A 136 -15.17 -8.25 14.40
N LEU A 137 -14.37 -8.97 15.19
CA LEU A 137 -14.34 -10.43 15.21
C LEU A 137 -15.70 -11.03 15.58
N SER A 138 -16.41 -10.41 16.51
CA SER A 138 -17.75 -10.83 16.96
C SER A 138 -18.88 -10.30 16.05
N GLY A 139 -18.56 -9.52 15.02
CA GLY A 139 -19.51 -8.85 14.15
C GLY A 139 -20.19 -9.76 13.12
N GLY A 140 -21.36 -9.34 12.64
CA GLY A 140 -22.16 -10.08 11.66
C GLY A 140 -21.43 -10.33 10.32
N ASN A 141 -20.63 -9.38 9.85
CA ASN A 141 -19.85 -9.55 8.62
C ASN A 141 -18.79 -10.65 8.77
N MET A 142 -18.12 -10.76 9.92
CA MET A 142 -17.21 -11.88 10.18
C MET A 142 -17.93 -13.23 10.10
N ALA A 143 -19.15 -13.33 10.65
CA ALA A 143 -19.97 -14.53 10.54
C ALA A 143 -20.38 -14.83 9.07
N ILE A 144 -20.76 -13.80 8.30
CA ILE A 144 -21.12 -13.92 6.88
C ILE A 144 -19.92 -14.41 6.06
N LEU A 145 -18.73 -13.85 6.28
CA LEU A 145 -17.50 -14.25 5.60
C LEU A 145 -17.30 -15.77 5.73
N TRP A 146 -17.24 -16.27 6.96
CA TRP A 146 -16.93 -17.68 7.22
C TRP A 146 -18.07 -18.64 6.87
N LYS A 147 -19.32 -18.15 6.80
CA LYS A 147 -20.46 -18.93 6.28
C LYS A 147 -20.38 -19.15 4.76
N ASN A 148 -19.75 -18.23 4.03
CA ASN A 148 -19.78 -18.22 2.55
C ASN A 148 -18.47 -18.69 1.89
N VAL A 149 -17.37 -18.80 2.62
CA VAL A 149 -16.11 -19.33 2.10
C VAL A 149 -16.06 -20.86 2.19
N SER A 150 -15.46 -21.51 1.19
CA SER A 150 -15.30 -22.97 1.15
C SER A 150 -14.06 -23.45 1.94
N ARG A 151 -13.89 -22.93 3.16
CA ARG A 151 -12.71 -23.11 4.04
C ARG A 151 -13.13 -23.20 5.51
N PRO A 152 -12.41 -23.98 6.34
CA PRO A 152 -12.64 -23.99 7.77
C PRO A 152 -12.31 -22.60 8.35
N ARG A 153 -13.16 -22.13 9.26
CA ARG A 153 -12.90 -20.89 10.00
C ARG A 153 -11.64 -21.09 10.88
N PRO A 154 -10.63 -20.22 10.80
CA PRO A 154 -9.51 -20.21 11.75
C PRO A 154 -9.98 -19.96 13.19
N ASP A 155 -9.09 -20.20 14.15
CA ASP A 155 -9.36 -19.80 15.53
C ASP A 155 -9.36 -18.26 15.70
N ASP A 156 -9.90 -17.80 16.82
CA ASP A 156 -10.06 -16.38 17.10
C ASP A 156 -8.72 -15.65 17.23
N THR A 157 -7.64 -16.36 17.59
CA THR A 157 -6.31 -15.77 17.70
C THR A 157 -5.75 -15.47 16.32
N ASP A 158 -5.84 -16.43 15.40
CA ASP A 158 -5.45 -16.28 13.98
C ASP A 158 -6.23 -15.13 13.32
N LEU A 159 -7.54 -15.04 13.58
CA LEU A 159 -8.39 -13.98 13.02
C LEU A 159 -8.09 -12.60 13.60
N ARG A 160 -7.86 -12.49 14.92
CA ARG A 160 -7.46 -11.23 15.54
C ARG A 160 -6.13 -10.73 14.98
N GLN A 161 -5.16 -11.62 14.78
CA GLN A 161 -3.90 -11.26 14.15
C GLN A 161 -4.08 -10.86 12.68
N SER A 162 -5.00 -11.49 11.95
CA SER A 162 -5.33 -11.11 10.57
C SER A 162 -5.92 -9.71 10.48
N LEU A 163 -6.89 -9.40 11.34
CA LEU A 163 -7.46 -8.05 11.45
C LEU A 163 -6.39 -7.00 11.72
N TRP A 164 -5.46 -7.29 12.65
CA TRP A 164 -4.34 -6.40 12.93
C TRP A 164 -3.39 -6.25 11.74
N ARG A 165 -3.01 -7.33 11.06
CA ARG A 165 -2.14 -7.25 9.87
C ARG A 165 -2.75 -6.34 8.80
N ILE A 166 -4.05 -6.50 8.52
CA ILE A 166 -4.76 -5.65 7.56
C ILE A 166 -4.82 -4.19 8.05
N GLN A 167 -5.17 -3.95 9.31
CA GLN A 167 -5.17 -2.59 9.89
C GLN A 167 -3.77 -1.94 9.80
N SER A 168 -2.71 -2.70 10.08
CA SER A 168 -1.33 -2.21 10.03
C SER A 168 -0.91 -1.76 8.63
N GLU A 169 -1.47 -2.35 7.57
CA GLU A 169 -1.19 -1.93 6.19
C GLU A 169 -1.77 -0.54 5.88
N PHE A 170 -2.98 -0.25 6.35
CA PHE A 170 -3.57 1.08 6.22
C PHE A 170 -2.80 2.12 7.03
N LEU A 171 -2.53 1.80 8.30
CA LEU A 171 -1.78 2.68 9.20
C LEU A 171 -0.36 2.92 8.69
N SER A 172 0.30 1.89 8.13
CA SER A 172 1.64 2.01 7.56
C SER A 172 1.72 3.13 6.53
N ARG A 173 0.71 3.30 5.66
CA ARG A 173 0.71 4.39 4.65
C ARG A 173 0.70 5.76 5.32
N VAL A 174 -0.24 6.02 6.21
CA VAL A 174 -0.40 7.33 6.84
C VAL A 174 0.73 7.66 7.82
N LEU A 175 1.22 6.68 8.59
CA LEU A 175 2.38 6.84 9.47
C LEU A 175 3.65 7.12 8.66
N THR A 176 3.78 6.51 7.47
CA THR A 176 4.91 6.81 6.57
C THR A 176 4.85 8.24 6.04
N VAL A 177 3.66 8.78 5.75
CA VAL A 177 3.54 10.21 5.38
C VAL A 177 3.98 11.12 6.52
N GLY A 178 3.53 10.84 7.74
CA GLY A 178 3.95 11.60 8.93
C GLY A 178 5.45 11.52 9.19
N MET A 179 6.05 10.33 9.05
CA MET A 179 7.49 10.13 9.10
C MET A 179 8.20 10.96 8.02
N ALA A 180 7.73 10.92 6.78
CA ALA A 180 8.30 11.68 5.67
C ALA A 180 8.28 13.20 5.97
N MET A 181 7.18 13.73 6.53
CA MET A 181 7.12 15.13 6.96
C MET A 181 8.22 15.47 7.98
N GLN A 182 8.49 14.58 8.94
CA GLN A 182 9.55 14.78 9.93
C GLN A 182 10.95 14.71 9.32
N HIS A 183 11.21 13.79 8.39
CA HIS A 183 12.51 13.70 7.68
C HIS A 183 12.85 14.99 6.93
N PHE A 184 11.84 15.69 6.39
CA PHE A 184 12.02 16.95 5.70
C PHE A 184 11.85 18.19 6.61
N GLY A 185 11.60 18.01 7.90
CA GLY A 185 11.46 19.11 8.86
C GLY A 185 10.24 19.99 8.59
N LEU A 186 9.17 19.43 8.02
CA LEU A 186 7.95 20.18 7.74
C LEU A 186 7.19 20.45 9.04
N ASP A 187 6.84 21.71 9.28
CA ASP A 187 6.08 22.14 10.45
C ASP A 187 4.60 22.38 10.11
N PRO A 188 3.71 21.41 10.42
CA PRO A 188 2.27 21.56 10.18
C PRO A 188 1.58 22.57 11.11
N TYR A 189 2.27 23.07 12.14
CA TYR A 189 1.76 24.10 13.05
C TYR A 189 2.04 25.52 12.53
N ALA A 190 3.10 25.70 11.75
CA ALA A 190 3.47 27.00 11.19
C ALA A 190 2.57 27.42 10.00
N LYS A 191 2.22 26.47 9.13
CA LYS A 191 1.38 26.72 7.95
C LYS A 191 0.61 25.46 7.53
N PRO A 192 -0.46 25.60 6.72
CA PRO A 192 -1.05 24.45 6.05
C PRO A 192 -0.01 23.75 5.16
N LEU A 193 -0.11 22.43 5.06
CA LEU A 193 0.78 21.62 4.23
C LEU A 193 0.01 20.91 3.11
N THR A 194 0.59 20.87 1.92
CA THR A 194 0.08 20.09 0.78
C THR A 194 1.02 18.93 0.49
N ILE A 195 0.49 17.71 0.53
CA ILE A 195 1.23 16.47 0.30
C ILE A 195 0.63 15.79 -0.94
N HIS A 196 1.43 15.56 -1.97
CA HIS A 196 0.98 14.79 -3.13
C HIS A 196 1.41 13.34 -3.01
N LEU A 197 0.50 12.40 -3.28
CA LEU A 197 0.82 10.99 -3.45
C LEU A 197 0.95 10.70 -4.94
N ALA A 198 2.19 10.63 -5.44
CA ALA A 198 2.48 10.36 -6.83
C ALA A 198 2.38 8.85 -7.13
N GLY A 199 1.70 8.49 -8.21
CA GLY A 199 1.52 7.10 -8.62
C GLY A 199 0.41 6.38 -7.85
N ALA A 200 -0.57 7.11 -7.30
CA ALA A 200 -1.69 6.52 -6.58
C ALA A 200 -2.45 5.51 -7.46
N SER A 201 -2.68 4.32 -6.92
CA SER A 201 -3.25 3.19 -7.65
C SER A 201 -4.57 2.73 -7.05
N HIS A 202 -5.08 1.60 -7.54
CA HIS A 202 -6.15 0.85 -6.88
C HIS A 202 -5.83 0.57 -5.41
N SER A 203 -4.57 0.36 -5.05
CA SER A 203 -4.17 0.00 -3.68
C SER A 203 -4.45 1.11 -2.66
N GLU A 204 -4.38 2.38 -3.09
CA GLU A 204 -4.63 3.55 -2.25
C GLU A 204 -6.06 4.09 -2.40
N THR A 205 -6.64 3.98 -3.59
CA THR A 205 -7.92 4.66 -3.92
C THR A 205 -9.14 3.75 -3.89
N MET A 206 -8.96 2.43 -3.89
CA MET A 206 -10.08 1.49 -3.88
C MET A 206 -10.79 1.48 -2.53
N GLY A 207 -12.03 1.96 -2.50
CA GLY A 207 -12.81 2.07 -1.27
C GLY A 207 -12.30 3.16 -0.33
N ALA A 208 -11.48 4.09 -0.84
CA ALA A 208 -10.89 5.15 -0.04
C ALA A 208 -11.97 6.08 0.54
N ARG A 209 -11.81 6.37 1.83
CA ARG A 209 -12.69 7.24 2.60
C ARG A 209 -11.99 8.57 2.86
N LEU A 210 -12.80 9.61 3.07
CA LEU A 210 -12.29 10.95 3.39
C LEU A 210 -11.51 11.00 4.72
N THR A 211 -11.61 9.95 5.54
CA THR A 211 -10.99 9.83 6.87
C THR A 211 -9.74 8.94 6.88
N ASP A 212 -9.32 8.36 5.74
CA ASP A 212 -8.25 7.35 5.72
C ASP A 212 -6.87 7.91 6.10
N TYR A 213 -6.72 9.24 6.10
CA TYR A 213 -5.51 9.94 6.57
C TYR A 213 -5.70 10.67 7.90
N ASP A 214 -6.81 10.45 8.63
CA ASP A 214 -7.09 11.15 9.89
C ASP A 214 -6.08 10.85 11.01
N GLU A 215 -5.28 9.79 10.88
CA GLU A 215 -4.14 9.53 11.77
C GLU A 215 -3.18 10.73 11.82
N LEU A 216 -3.05 11.52 10.75
CA LEU A 216 -2.24 12.75 10.77
C LEU A 216 -2.83 13.83 11.69
N ASN A 217 -4.15 13.87 11.88
CA ASN A 217 -4.76 14.77 12.89
C ASN A 217 -4.34 14.36 14.30
N SER A 218 -4.20 13.05 14.55
CA SER A 218 -3.74 12.50 15.83
C SER A 218 -2.23 12.68 16.04
N MET A 219 -1.44 12.55 14.97
CA MET A 219 0.01 12.73 14.99
C MET A 219 0.41 14.21 15.17
N PHE A 220 -0.36 15.14 14.60
CA PHE A 220 -0.10 16.59 14.63
C PHE A 220 -1.30 17.38 15.18
N PRO A 221 -1.67 17.22 16.46
CA PRO A 221 -2.85 17.87 17.03
C PRO A 221 -2.71 19.39 17.02
N GLY A 222 -3.62 20.10 16.37
CA GLY A 222 -3.56 21.56 16.26
C GLY A 222 -2.94 22.10 14.96
N HIS A 223 -2.61 21.24 14.00
CA HIS A 223 -2.08 21.65 12.70
C HIS A 223 -2.98 22.66 11.96
N GLN A 224 -2.37 23.50 11.10
CA GLN A 224 -3.07 24.56 10.36
C GLN A 224 -3.84 24.06 9.13
N GLY A 225 -3.91 22.74 8.92
CA GLY A 225 -4.54 22.09 7.77
C GLY A 225 -3.52 21.24 7.03
N ILE A 226 -3.91 20.03 6.63
CA ILE A 226 -3.08 19.15 5.80
C ILE A 226 -3.94 18.70 4.63
N GLU A 227 -3.45 18.86 3.41
CA GLU A 227 -4.04 18.28 2.22
C GLU A 227 -3.22 17.07 1.75
N VAL A 228 -3.90 16.00 1.37
CA VAL A 228 -3.32 14.84 0.70
C VAL A 228 -3.98 14.69 -0.67
N VAL A 229 -3.24 14.96 -1.74
CA VAL A 229 -3.70 14.85 -3.14
C VAL A 229 -3.20 13.55 -3.75
N MET A 230 -4.10 12.61 -4.05
CA MET A 230 -3.74 11.32 -4.64
C MET A 230 -3.74 11.39 -6.17
N VAL A 231 -2.57 11.23 -6.80
CA VAL A 231 -2.44 11.41 -8.25
C VAL A 231 -1.92 10.15 -8.90
N GLY A 232 -2.69 9.57 -9.83
CA GLY A 232 -2.22 8.43 -10.60
C GLY A 232 -3.19 7.96 -11.69
N PRO A 233 -2.69 7.19 -12.68
CA PRO A 233 -3.49 6.75 -13.83
C PRO A 233 -4.58 5.75 -13.45
N GLU A 234 -4.38 5.04 -12.33
CA GLU A 234 -5.26 3.99 -11.82
C GLU A 234 -6.17 4.48 -10.67
N VAL A 235 -6.24 5.78 -10.43
CA VAL A 235 -7.19 6.37 -9.48
C VAL A 235 -8.61 5.94 -9.86
N VAL A 236 -9.32 5.39 -8.88
CA VAL A 236 -10.70 4.92 -9.07
C VAL A 236 -11.70 5.97 -8.57
N ASP A 237 -12.81 6.11 -9.30
CA ASP A 237 -13.93 6.95 -8.90
C ASP A 237 -14.41 6.61 -7.48
N GLY A 238 -14.75 7.66 -6.71
CA GLY A 238 -15.16 7.54 -5.33
C GLY A 238 -15.24 8.91 -4.64
N PRO A 239 -15.52 8.94 -3.32
CA PRO A 239 -15.70 10.19 -2.57
C PRO A 239 -14.47 11.11 -2.56
N ILE A 240 -13.28 10.53 -2.74
CA ILE A 240 -12.01 11.27 -2.76
C ILE A 240 -11.72 11.94 -4.11
N VAL A 241 -12.39 11.54 -5.20
CA VAL A 241 -12.21 12.16 -6.52
C VAL A 241 -13.00 13.46 -6.55
N ARG A 242 -12.34 14.53 -6.10
CA ARG A 242 -12.86 15.89 -5.98
C ARG A 242 -11.72 16.88 -6.17
N THR A 243 -12.07 18.13 -6.42
CA THR A 243 -11.11 19.20 -6.73
C THR A 243 -10.04 19.32 -5.62
N PRO A 244 -8.75 19.31 -5.99
CA PRO A 244 -7.66 19.69 -5.10
C PRO A 244 -7.81 21.14 -4.63
N LEU A 245 -7.24 21.47 -3.47
CA LEU A 245 -7.27 22.84 -2.97
C LEU A 245 -6.16 23.66 -3.62
N THR A 246 -6.41 24.96 -3.76
CA THR A 246 -5.45 25.91 -4.33
C THR A 246 -4.43 26.42 -3.31
N ALA A 247 -4.74 26.39 -2.00
CA ALA A 247 -3.79 26.82 -0.97
C ALA A 247 -4.13 26.41 0.48
N PHE A 248 -5.41 26.35 0.88
CA PHE A 248 -5.77 26.27 2.30
C PHE A 248 -6.68 25.10 2.63
N GLY A 249 -6.11 24.09 3.29
CA GLY A 249 -6.85 23.03 3.97
C GLY A 249 -7.62 23.54 5.20
N PRO A 250 -8.70 22.86 5.61
CA PRO A 250 -9.39 23.17 6.86
C PRO A 250 -8.46 22.96 8.05
N LYS A 251 -8.39 23.92 8.97
CA LYS A 251 -7.58 23.81 10.19
C LYS A 251 -7.95 22.55 10.98
N GLN A 252 -6.94 21.87 11.53
CA GLN A 252 -7.08 20.66 12.35
C GLN A 252 -7.85 19.52 11.65
N LYS A 253 -7.83 19.50 10.31
CA LYS A 253 -8.44 18.46 9.50
C LYS A 253 -7.55 18.11 8.32
N VAL A 254 -7.47 16.82 8.02
CA VAL A 254 -6.93 16.35 6.75
C VAL A 254 -8.00 16.47 5.67
N TYR A 255 -7.63 17.08 4.54
CA TYR A 255 -8.43 17.09 3.32
C TYR A 255 -7.81 16.14 2.31
N ILE A 256 -8.59 15.17 1.84
CA ILE A 256 -8.15 14.24 0.79
C ILE A 256 -8.79 14.63 -0.55
N SER A 257 -8.01 14.69 -1.62
CA SER A 257 -8.47 14.82 -3.00
C SER A 257 -7.76 13.79 -3.88
N ALA A 258 -8.25 13.59 -5.10
CA ALA A 258 -7.64 12.66 -6.04
C ALA A 258 -7.80 13.11 -7.49
N TYR A 259 -6.76 12.91 -8.28
CA TYR A 259 -6.69 13.24 -9.69
C TYR A 259 -6.26 12.03 -10.50
N LYS A 260 -7.04 11.71 -11.54
CA LYS A 260 -6.74 10.60 -12.44
C LYS A 260 -5.86 11.06 -13.60
N GLY A 261 -4.59 10.71 -13.55
CA GLY A 261 -3.61 11.06 -14.58
C GLY A 261 -2.19 10.75 -14.15
N LEU A 262 -1.23 10.89 -15.06
CA LEU A 262 0.19 10.82 -14.69
C LEU A 262 0.56 12.06 -13.88
N TYR A 263 1.53 11.93 -12.96
CA TYR A 263 1.86 13.01 -12.04
C TYR A 263 2.36 14.28 -12.75
N HIS A 264 3.22 14.13 -13.76
CA HIS A 264 3.70 15.26 -14.57
C HIS A 264 2.57 15.92 -15.38
N GLN A 265 1.57 15.16 -15.84
CA GLN A 265 0.39 15.73 -16.51
C GLN A 265 -0.47 16.52 -15.52
N PHE A 266 -0.72 15.97 -14.32
CA PHE A 266 -1.39 16.71 -13.24
C PHE A 266 -0.66 18.02 -12.91
N TRP A 267 0.67 17.99 -12.88
CA TRP A 267 1.46 19.20 -12.66
C TRP A 267 1.20 20.26 -13.72
N GLU A 268 1.35 19.91 -15.01
CA GLU A 268 1.11 20.81 -16.14
C GLU A 268 -0.36 21.29 -16.23
N ASP A 269 -1.29 20.37 -15.97
CA ASP A 269 -2.72 20.62 -16.16
C ASP A 269 -3.30 21.53 -15.09
N VAL A 270 -2.86 21.40 -13.84
CA VAL A 270 -3.49 22.11 -12.71
C VAL A 270 -2.51 22.79 -11.74
N VAL A 271 -1.31 22.26 -11.50
CA VAL A 271 -0.37 22.89 -10.55
C VAL A 271 0.30 24.12 -11.15
N GLU A 272 0.78 24.04 -12.40
CA GLU A 272 1.38 25.18 -13.10
C GLU A 272 0.37 26.30 -13.39
N LYS A 273 -0.91 25.93 -13.51
CA LYS A 273 -2.02 26.88 -13.70
C LYS A 273 -2.59 27.44 -12.40
N GLU A 274 -1.99 27.09 -11.26
CA GLU A 274 -2.43 27.51 -9.92
C GLU A 274 -3.87 27.06 -9.55
N GLU A 275 -4.38 26.03 -10.24
CA GLU A 275 -5.67 25.38 -9.95
C GLU A 275 -5.53 24.29 -8.85
N ALA A 276 -4.30 23.88 -8.54
CA ALA A 276 -3.94 23.07 -7.39
C ALA A 276 -2.67 23.63 -6.72
N ALA A 277 -2.59 23.51 -5.39
CA ALA A 277 -1.42 23.95 -4.63
C ALA A 277 -0.14 23.17 -5.03
N LYS A 278 1.01 23.86 -5.00
CA LYS A 278 2.31 23.17 -5.09
C LYS A 278 2.53 22.32 -3.83
N PRO A 279 3.13 21.13 -3.96
CA PRO A 279 3.37 20.26 -2.82
C PRO A 279 4.54 20.77 -1.96
N ASP A 280 4.37 20.65 -0.64
CA ASP A 280 5.48 20.70 0.31
C ASP A 280 6.25 19.37 0.37
N LEU A 281 5.58 18.28 -0.01
CA LEU A 281 6.11 16.92 -0.03
C LEU A 281 5.44 16.07 -1.10
N VAL A 282 6.22 15.27 -1.80
CA VAL A 282 5.71 14.20 -2.67
C VAL A 282 6.06 12.85 -2.06
N VAL A 283 5.05 12.00 -1.88
CA VAL A 283 5.22 10.62 -1.41
C VAL A 283 4.84 9.67 -2.53
N GLY A 284 5.64 8.63 -2.75
CA GLY A 284 5.39 7.60 -3.75
C GLY A 284 5.37 6.24 -3.09
N PHE A 285 4.20 5.61 -3.00
CA PHE A 285 4.10 4.25 -2.45
C PHE A 285 4.38 3.24 -3.54
N HIS A 286 5.49 2.51 -3.39
CA HIS A 286 5.86 1.42 -4.31
C HIS A 286 5.81 1.81 -5.79
N PRO A 287 6.49 2.90 -6.21
CA PRO A 287 6.30 3.49 -7.54
C PRO A 287 6.72 2.54 -8.67
N GLY A 288 7.55 1.52 -8.38
CA GLY A 288 7.80 0.40 -9.29
C GLY A 288 8.62 0.74 -10.54
N PHE A 289 9.16 1.95 -10.66
CA PHE A 289 9.98 2.34 -11.82
C PHE A 289 11.19 1.42 -12.01
N HIS A 290 11.73 0.79 -10.97
CA HIS A 290 12.83 -0.18 -11.10
C HIS A 290 12.44 -1.52 -11.74
N ALA A 291 11.15 -1.82 -11.90
CA ALA A 291 10.70 -3.18 -12.22
C ALA A 291 10.90 -3.56 -13.69
N ASN A 292 10.82 -2.60 -14.62
CA ASN A 292 11.18 -2.79 -16.03
C ASN A 292 11.38 -1.44 -16.74
N GLN A 293 12.01 -1.48 -17.91
CA GLN A 293 12.35 -0.28 -18.69
C GLN A 293 11.13 0.58 -19.05
N GLY A 294 10.00 -0.02 -19.45
CA GLY A 294 8.79 0.74 -19.78
C GLY A 294 8.21 1.52 -18.59
N LEU A 295 8.33 0.97 -17.37
CA LEU A 295 7.95 1.68 -16.15
C LEU A 295 8.94 2.79 -15.79
N VAL A 296 10.24 2.60 -16.04
CA VAL A 296 11.22 3.71 -15.93
C VAL A 296 10.82 4.84 -16.88
N GLU A 297 10.55 4.53 -18.14
CA GLU A 297 10.19 5.52 -19.16
C GLU A 297 8.91 6.29 -18.79
N GLY A 298 7.90 5.61 -18.23
CA GLY A 298 6.68 6.26 -17.74
C GLY A 298 6.89 7.17 -16.51
N TRP A 299 7.86 6.85 -15.65
CA TRP A 299 8.19 7.64 -14.45
C TRP A 299 9.21 8.74 -14.71
N LEU A 300 10.03 8.63 -15.76
CA LEU A 300 11.14 9.54 -16.02
C LEU A 300 10.72 11.02 -16.02
N PRO A 301 9.64 11.46 -16.70
CA PRO A 301 9.22 12.86 -16.65
C PRO A 301 8.87 13.31 -15.24
N THR A 302 8.22 12.45 -14.45
CA THR A 302 7.90 12.73 -13.04
C THR A 302 9.17 12.86 -12.20
N LEU A 303 10.14 11.95 -12.35
CA LEU A 303 11.39 11.99 -11.57
C LEU A 303 12.21 13.25 -11.88
N LEU A 304 12.33 13.62 -13.16
CA LEU A 304 13.03 14.84 -13.58
C LEU A 304 12.32 16.09 -13.05
N LEU A 305 10.99 16.13 -13.11
CA LEU A 305 10.20 17.22 -12.53
C LEU A 305 10.47 17.38 -11.03
N LEU A 306 10.41 16.29 -10.25
CA LEU A 306 10.68 16.34 -8.80
C LEU A 306 12.09 16.85 -8.49
N ARG A 307 13.08 16.43 -9.28
CA ARG A 307 14.47 16.87 -9.17
C ARG A 307 14.63 18.35 -9.49
N ASP A 308 14.15 18.76 -10.66
CA ASP A 308 14.44 20.08 -11.24
C ASP A 308 13.67 21.19 -10.50
N TYR A 309 12.48 20.90 -9.99
CA TYR A 309 11.74 21.79 -9.10
C TYR A 309 12.16 21.68 -7.62
N ASN A 310 13.18 20.87 -7.30
CA ASN A 310 13.73 20.70 -5.96
C ASN A 310 12.69 20.29 -4.90
N ILE A 311 11.77 19.39 -5.28
CA ILE A 311 10.63 18.99 -4.45
C ILE A 311 11.05 17.90 -3.46
N PRO A 312 10.83 18.09 -2.14
CA PRO A 312 10.99 17.04 -1.14
C PRO A 312 10.23 15.77 -1.53
N SER A 313 10.94 14.64 -1.66
CA SER A 313 10.36 13.40 -2.17
C SER A 313 10.71 12.20 -1.29
N PHE A 314 9.70 11.38 -0.97
CA PHE A 314 9.82 10.21 -0.10
C PHE A 314 9.14 8.99 -0.74
N PHE A 315 9.93 8.01 -1.19
CA PHE A 315 9.39 6.83 -1.86
C PHE A 315 9.58 5.56 -1.03
N THR A 316 8.62 4.65 -1.07
CA THR A 316 8.69 3.36 -0.38
C THR A 316 8.84 2.18 -1.32
N MET A 317 9.42 1.08 -0.83
CA MET A 317 9.68 -0.16 -1.57
C MET A 317 9.23 -1.38 -0.76
N TYR A 318 8.95 -2.50 -1.44
CA TYR A 318 8.52 -3.75 -0.79
C TYR A 318 9.68 -4.56 -0.20
N SER A 319 10.90 -4.32 -0.67
CA SER A 319 12.09 -5.06 -0.24
C SER A 319 13.38 -4.25 -0.40
N GLU A 320 14.43 -4.72 0.27
CA GLU A 320 15.79 -4.16 0.14
C GLU A 320 16.32 -4.24 -1.30
N MET A 321 15.95 -5.31 -2.03
CA MET A 321 16.36 -5.47 -3.43
C MET A 321 15.74 -4.41 -4.34
N GLU A 322 14.44 -4.11 -4.16
CA GLU A 322 13.78 -3.03 -4.87
C GLU A 322 14.38 -1.67 -4.53
N LEU A 323 14.70 -1.43 -3.25
CA LEU A 323 15.40 -0.22 -2.81
C LEU A 323 16.74 -0.06 -3.53
N LYS A 324 17.57 -1.11 -3.60
CA LYS A 324 18.88 -1.07 -4.27
C LYS A 324 18.76 -0.68 -5.74
N TYR A 325 17.82 -1.29 -6.48
CA TYR A 325 17.61 -0.95 -7.89
C TYR A 325 17.05 0.46 -8.07
N SER A 326 16.13 0.89 -7.19
CA SER A 326 15.61 2.25 -7.24
C SER A 326 16.69 3.30 -6.94
N LEU A 327 17.58 3.06 -5.97
CA LEU A 327 18.70 3.95 -5.67
C LEU A 327 19.64 4.11 -6.86
N GLN A 328 19.94 3.01 -7.57
CA GLN A 328 20.78 3.07 -8.77
C GLN A 328 20.19 4.03 -9.82
N ILE A 329 18.90 3.88 -10.13
CA ILE A 329 18.21 4.74 -11.11
C ILE A 329 18.21 6.20 -10.64
N LEU A 330 17.91 6.47 -9.37
CA LEU A 330 17.88 7.84 -8.85
C LEU A 330 19.26 8.50 -8.90
N LEU A 331 20.34 7.76 -8.63
CA LEU A 331 21.71 8.26 -8.73
C LEU A 331 22.13 8.51 -10.19
N GLU A 332 21.73 7.64 -11.12
CA GLU A 332 21.93 7.85 -12.57
C GLU A 332 21.20 9.11 -13.07
N LEU A 333 20.09 9.48 -12.44
CA LEU A 333 19.37 10.73 -12.68
C LEU A 333 19.94 11.93 -11.90
N GLU A 334 21.13 11.81 -11.31
CA GLU A 334 21.77 12.86 -10.51
C GLU A 334 20.87 13.39 -9.39
N MET A 335 20.06 12.53 -8.77
CA MET A 335 19.22 12.92 -7.64
C MET A 335 20.03 12.97 -6.35
N HIS A 336 19.88 14.02 -5.55
CA HIS A 336 20.48 14.10 -4.23
C HIS A 336 19.70 13.23 -3.22
N ILE A 337 20.26 12.06 -2.92
CA ILE A 337 19.73 11.15 -1.90
C ILE A 337 20.08 11.69 -0.51
N ARG A 338 19.07 11.98 0.29
CA ARG A 338 19.22 12.49 1.66
C ARG A 338 19.31 11.38 2.69
N ASP A 339 18.52 10.32 2.52
CA ASP A 339 18.46 9.19 3.44
C ASP A 339 17.80 7.98 2.77
N SER A 340 18.06 6.77 3.26
CA SER A 340 17.35 5.55 2.86
C SER A 340 17.53 4.45 3.90
N GLY A 341 16.55 3.55 4.00
CA GLY A 341 16.65 2.47 4.97
C GLY A 341 15.38 1.64 5.11
N SER A 342 15.32 0.87 6.18
CA SER A 342 14.10 0.16 6.58
C SER A 342 13.11 1.15 7.19
N ASN A 343 11.85 1.04 6.80
CA ASN A 343 10.79 1.86 7.36
C ASN A 343 10.25 1.20 8.65
N PRO A 344 10.34 1.87 9.81
CA PRO A 344 9.93 1.31 11.09
C PRO A 344 8.40 1.12 11.22
N PHE A 345 7.63 1.69 10.30
CA PHE A 345 6.18 1.52 10.18
C PHE A 345 5.78 0.59 9.02
N SER A 346 6.66 -0.33 8.62
CA SER A 346 6.33 -1.35 7.61
C SER A 346 5.09 -2.15 8.00
N SER A 347 4.22 -2.42 7.03
CA SER A 347 3.04 -3.27 7.22
C SER A 347 3.43 -4.64 7.78
N GLN A 348 2.61 -5.19 8.68
CA GLN A 348 2.79 -6.55 9.20
C GLN A 348 2.09 -7.62 8.34
N LYS A 349 1.40 -7.20 7.26
CA LYS A 349 0.70 -8.08 6.35
C LYS A 349 1.64 -8.64 5.27
N PRO A 350 1.80 -9.97 5.17
CA PRO A 350 2.61 -10.57 4.12
C PRO A 350 1.87 -10.53 2.78
N GLU A 351 2.53 -9.98 1.77
CA GLU A 351 2.03 -9.92 0.40
C GLU A 351 2.64 -11.02 -0.46
N GLN A 352 1.78 -11.82 -1.09
CA GLN A 352 2.20 -12.89 -1.98
C GLN A 352 2.17 -12.45 -3.44
N VAL A 353 3.27 -12.68 -4.15
CA VAL A 353 3.30 -12.61 -5.61
C VAL A 353 2.48 -13.76 -6.19
N GLN A 354 1.28 -13.47 -6.69
CA GLN A 354 0.33 -14.48 -7.14
C GLN A 354 0.88 -15.40 -8.24
N ALA A 355 1.67 -14.87 -9.18
CA ALA A 355 2.27 -15.65 -10.25
C ALA A 355 3.38 -16.62 -9.77
N CYS A 356 3.98 -16.34 -8.61
CA CYS A 356 5.03 -17.16 -8.02
C CYS A 356 4.72 -17.38 -6.53
N PRO A 357 3.74 -18.25 -6.19
CA PRO A 357 3.23 -18.37 -4.82
C PRO A 357 4.29 -18.72 -3.77
N ASN A 358 5.38 -19.38 -4.19
CA ASN A 358 6.48 -19.78 -3.30
C ASN A 358 7.61 -18.75 -3.19
N LYS A 359 7.54 -17.63 -3.93
CA LYS A 359 8.45 -16.50 -3.70
C LYS A 359 8.22 -15.99 -2.27
N THR A 360 9.30 -15.64 -1.58
CA THR A 360 9.22 -15.07 -0.23
C THR A 360 8.25 -13.88 -0.24
N PRO A 361 7.22 -13.87 0.62
CA PRO A 361 6.30 -12.74 0.72
C PRO A 361 7.03 -11.45 1.10
N VAL A 362 6.52 -10.34 0.57
CA VAL A 362 7.02 -8.99 0.85
C VAL A 362 6.07 -8.23 1.76
N TYR A 363 6.45 -7.04 2.20
CA TYR A 363 5.64 -6.24 3.12
C TYR A 363 5.52 -4.81 2.60
N CYS A 364 4.30 -4.26 2.62
CA CYS A 364 4.06 -2.88 2.20
C CYS A 364 4.89 -1.91 3.05
N ASN A 365 5.37 -0.86 2.39
CA ASN A 365 6.25 0.18 2.93
C ASN A 365 7.39 -0.38 3.77
N SER A 366 8.09 -1.43 3.31
CA SER A 366 9.17 -2.05 4.09
C SER A 366 10.45 -1.22 4.13
N HIS A 367 10.75 -0.53 3.03
CA HIS A 367 11.94 0.29 2.89
C HIS A 367 11.56 1.65 2.33
N TYR A 368 12.44 2.63 2.48
CA TYR A 368 12.25 3.97 1.93
C TYR A 368 13.53 4.58 1.36
N VAL A 369 13.35 5.60 0.54
CA VAL A 369 14.38 6.54 0.09
C VAL A 369 13.81 7.96 0.15
N CYS A 370 14.60 8.89 0.70
CA CYS A 370 14.34 10.32 0.72
C CYS A 370 15.32 11.02 -0.22
N PHE A 371 14.82 11.88 -1.09
CA PHE A 371 15.66 12.63 -2.00
C PHE A 371 15.07 14.01 -2.29
N GLN A 372 15.92 14.95 -2.70
CA GLN A 372 15.49 16.31 -3.01
C GLN A 372 16.55 17.04 -3.81
N GLY A 373 16.20 17.42 -5.04
CA GLY A 373 17.05 18.23 -5.90
C GLY A 373 18.20 17.47 -6.58
N LEU A 374 19.02 18.23 -7.29
CA LEU A 374 20.22 17.73 -7.96
C LEU A 374 21.32 17.36 -6.96
N LEU A 375 22.03 16.27 -7.25
CA LEU A 375 23.23 15.84 -6.53
C LEU A 375 24.24 16.99 -6.51
N PRO A 376 24.72 17.43 -5.33
CA PRO A 376 25.74 18.46 -5.25
C PRO A 376 26.99 18.01 -6.01
N ARG A 377 27.47 18.82 -6.95
CA ARG A 377 28.79 18.59 -7.54
C ARG A 377 29.83 18.94 -6.49
N GLU A 378 30.70 18.01 -6.15
CA GLU A 378 31.91 18.35 -5.41
C GLU A 378 32.69 19.37 -6.26
N ASN A 379 32.86 20.57 -5.74
CA ASN A 379 33.74 21.56 -6.36
C ASN A 379 35.15 20.98 -6.30
N PHE A 380 35.61 20.38 -7.39
CA PHE A 380 37.04 20.27 -7.64
C PHE A 380 37.54 21.71 -7.82
N GLU A 381 38.01 22.33 -6.74
CA GLU A 381 38.91 23.47 -6.85
C GLU A 381 40.08 22.99 -7.72
N GLU A 382 40.11 23.43 -8.98
CA GLU A 382 41.31 23.33 -9.79
C GLU A 382 42.46 23.94 -8.97
N PRO A 383 43.60 23.26 -8.80
CA PRO A 383 44.75 23.90 -8.21
C PRO A 383 45.07 25.08 -9.12
N GLY A 384 44.92 26.29 -8.57
CA GLY A 384 45.31 27.51 -9.28
C GLY A 384 46.74 27.36 -9.80
N PRO A 385 47.05 27.87 -10.99
CA PRO A 385 48.40 27.82 -11.51
C PRO A 385 49.22 28.81 -10.69
N ASP A 386 49.81 28.35 -9.58
CA ASP A 386 51.00 28.91 -8.94
C ASP A 386 51.32 28.13 -7.64
N SER A 387 52.16 27.11 -7.76
CA SER A 387 53.09 26.66 -6.71
C SER A 387 54.27 25.91 -7.30
#